data_AF-A0A7T8KIZ6-F1
#
_entry.id   AF-A0A7T8KIZ6-F1
#
_cell.length_a   1.000
_cell.length_b   1.000
_cell.length_c   1.000
_cell.angle_alpha   90.00
_cell.angle_beta   90.00
_cell.angle_gamma   90.00
#
_symmetry.space_group_name_H-M   'P 1'
#
loop_
_entity.id
_entity.type
_entity.pdbx_description
1 polymer ?
#
loop_
_entity_poly.entity_id
_entity_poly.type
_entity_poly.pdbx_seq_one_letter_code
_entity_poly.pdbx_strand_id
1 'polypeptide(L)'
;MHRFVADLKSRHEETRIKGAKDLYNYVSGDLREVSAEELNSILDDFNHSLYEMMVSGDSSSKMGGILAIMALLNADVCNTGSRIHRFGNYLQNNCLPGGNAVTDPAVIALATKAIGRLTQ
;
A
#
# COMPACT_ATOMS: atom_id res chain seq x y z
N MET A 1 -11.56 -7.80 1.50
CA MET A 1 -10.47 -7.08 0.79
C MET A 1 -10.92 -6.21 -0.39
N HIS A 2 -11.77 -6.68 -1.31
CA HIS A 2 -12.17 -5.90 -2.50
C HIS A 2 -12.72 -4.50 -2.23
N ARG A 3 -13.44 -4.29 -1.12
CA ARG A 3 -13.98 -2.97 -0.76
C ARG A 3 -12.89 -1.94 -0.45
N PHE A 4 -11.87 -2.32 0.34
CA PHE A 4 -10.75 -1.43 0.65
C PHE A 4 -9.98 -1.06 -0.62
N VAL A 5 -9.72 -2.04 -1.50
CA VAL A 5 -9.04 -1.81 -2.78
C VAL A 5 -9.84 -0.85 -3.67
N ALA A 6 -11.16 -0.97 -3.70
CA ALA A 6 -12.03 -0.04 -4.45
C ALA A 6 -11.96 1.38 -3.88
N ASP A 7 -12.03 1.54 -2.56
CA ASP A 7 -11.95 2.85 -1.90
C ASP A 7 -10.57 3.51 -2.09
N LEU A 8 -9.49 2.72 -2.03
CA LEU A 8 -8.11 3.15 -2.29
C LEU A 8 -7.87 3.55 -3.75
N LYS A 9 -8.58 2.94 -4.71
CA LYS A 9 -8.53 3.30 -6.14
C LYS A 9 -9.38 4.54 -6.47
N SER A 10 -10.16 5.06 -5.51
CA SER A 10 -11.03 6.22 -5.76
C SER A 10 -10.24 7.45 -6.20
N ARG A 11 -10.80 8.24 -7.12
CA ARG A 11 -10.25 9.55 -7.50
C ARG A 11 -10.45 10.60 -6.41
N HIS A 12 -11.41 10.39 -5.53
CA HIS A 12 -11.67 11.27 -4.39
C HIS A 12 -10.67 11.00 -3.26
N GLU A 13 -9.90 12.02 -2.91
CA GLU A 13 -8.88 11.92 -1.87
C GLU A 13 -9.45 11.51 -0.51
N GLU A 14 -10.58 12.08 -0.11
CA GLU A 14 -11.26 11.74 1.13
C GLU A 14 -11.64 10.26 1.19
N THR A 15 -12.17 9.70 0.09
CA THR A 15 -12.50 8.27 0.00
C THR A 15 -11.24 7.40 0.10
N ARG A 16 -10.14 7.79 -0.54
CA ARG A 16 -8.86 7.06 -0.42
C ARG A 16 -8.32 7.07 1.00
N ILE A 17 -8.29 8.23 1.65
CA ILE A 17 -7.79 8.39 3.01
C ILE A 17 -8.64 7.57 3.97
N LYS A 18 -9.97 7.62 3.80
CA LYS A 18 -10.91 6.80 4.58
C LYS A 18 -10.64 5.31 4.38
N GLY A 19 -10.51 4.86 3.13
CA GLY A 19 -10.20 3.45 2.83
C GLY A 19 -8.88 2.99 3.44
N ALA A 20 -7.84 3.82 3.42
CA ALA A 20 -6.55 3.52 4.06
C ALA A 20 -6.66 3.44 5.60
N LYS A 21 -7.46 4.33 6.21
CA LYS A 21 -7.71 4.32 7.66
C LYS A 21 -8.54 3.10 8.08
N ASP A 22 -9.56 2.77 7.31
CA ASP A 22 -10.40 1.59 7.55
C ASP A 22 -9.58 0.30 7.41
N LEU A 23 -8.68 0.24 6.41
CA LEU A 23 -7.69 -0.83 6.29
C LEU A 23 -6.78 -0.91 7.53
N TYR A 24 -6.21 0.21 7.98
CA TYR A 24 -5.39 0.24 9.19
C TYR A 24 -6.15 -0.30 10.40
N ASN A 25 -7.40 0.14 10.62
CA ASN A 25 -8.22 -0.32 11.75
C ASN A 25 -8.53 -1.83 11.65
N TYR A 26 -8.89 -2.31 10.46
CA TYR A 26 -9.13 -3.73 10.20
C TYR A 26 -7.87 -4.58 10.46
N VAL A 27 -6.71 -4.07 10.04
CA VAL A 27 -5.42 -4.77 10.16
C VAL A 27 -4.88 -4.75 11.59
N SER A 28 -5.06 -3.63 12.29
CA SER A 28 -4.57 -3.44 13.67
C SER A 28 -5.51 -4.01 14.74
N GLY A 29 -6.79 -4.22 14.42
CA GLY A 29 -7.81 -4.84 15.27
C GLY A 29 -8.11 -6.26 14.83
N ASP A 30 -9.06 -6.41 13.90
CA ASP A 30 -9.65 -7.69 13.48
C ASP A 30 -8.61 -8.73 13.03
N LEU A 31 -7.57 -8.31 12.29
CA LEU A 31 -6.52 -9.21 11.81
C LEU A 31 -5.50 -9.63 12.88
N ARG A 32 -5.57 -9.10 14.12
CA ARG A 32 -4.78 -9.64 15.24
C ARG A 32 -5.39 -10.89 15.84
N GLU A 33 -6.69 -11.11 15.63
CA GLU A 33 -7.43 -12.23 16.22
C GLU A 33 -7.49 -13.45 15.28
N VAL A 34 -7.05 -13.31 14.03
CA VAL A 34 -7.00 -14.41 13.05
C VAL A 34 -5.73 -15.25 13.20
N SER A 35 -5.78 -16.49 12.70
CA SER A 35 -4.61 -17.37 12.66
C SER A 35 -3.49 -16.81 11.77
N ALA A 36 -2.24 -17.19 12.04
CA ALA A 36 -1.10 -16.76 11.23
C ALA A 36 -1.20 -17.20 9.76
N GLU A 37 -1.80 -18.35 9.48
CA GLU A 37 -2.01 -18.85 8.11
C GLU A 37 -3.02 -17.99 7.35
N GLU A 38 -4.14 -17.65 8.01
CA GLU A 38 -5.18 -16.81 7.44
C GLU A 38 -4.70 -15.37 7.24
N LEU A 39 -3.94 -14.83 8.20
CA LEU A 39 -3.28 -13.54 8.07
C LEU A 39 -2.34 -13.50 6.86
N ASN A 40 -1.52 -14.54 6.67
CA ASN A 40 -0.62 -14.63 5.54
C ASN A 40 -1.37 -14.69 4.20
N SER A 41 -2.46 -15.48 4.11
CA SER A 41 -3.30 -15.53 2.91
C SER A 41 -3.90 -14.17 2.55
N ILE A 42 -4.47 -13.48 3.54
CA ILE A 42 -5.08 -12.16 3.34
C ILE A 42 -4.03 -11.12 2.90
N LEU A 43 -2.85 -11.15 3.51
CA LEU A 43 -1.75 -10.25 3.16
C LEU A 43 -1.16 -10.55 1.78
N ASP A 44 -1.12 -11.81 1.34
CA ASP A 44 -0.64 -12.18 0.01
C ASP A 44 -1.62 -11.72 -1.09
N ASP A 45 -2.92 -11.92 -0.91
CA ASP A 45 -3.95 -11.37 -1.80
C ASP A 45 -3.86 -9.84 -1.90
N PHE A 46 -3.56 -9.20 -0.77
CA PHE A 46 -3.38 -7.76 -0.72
C PHE A 46 -2.12 -7.31 -1.45
N ASN A 47 -0.99 -8.00 -1.24
CA ASN A 47 0.26 -7.72 -1.94
C ASN A 47 0.08 -7.80 -3.45
N HIS A 48 -0.65 -8.79 -3.95
CA HIS A 48 -0.97 -8.90 -5.37
C HIS A 48 -1.76 -7.67 -5.86
N SER A 49 -2.81 -7.29 -5.13
CA SER A 49 -3.62 -6.11 -5.45
C SER A 49 -2.81 -4.81 -5.44
N LEU A 50 -1.90 -4.64 -4.46
CA LEU A 50 -1.01 -3.47 -4.36
C LEU A 50 -0.03 -3.40 -5.52
N TYR A 51 0.56 -4.53 -5.89
CA TYR A 51 1.48 -4.61 -7.02
C TYR A 51 0.80 -4.19 -8.32
N GLU A 52 -0.39 -4.73 -8.61
CA GLU A 52 -1.18 -4.32 -9.78
C GLU A 52 -1.50 -2.82 -9.75
N MET A 53 -1.92 -2.28 -8.59
CA MET A 53 -2.22 -0.85 -8.43
C MET A 53 -1.02 0.06 -8.72
N MET A 54 0.19 -0.39 -8.42
CA MET A 54 1.41 0.39 -8.65
C MET A 54 1.95 0.28 -10.08
N VAL A 55 1.80 -0.89 -10.70
CA VAL A 55 2.34 -1.15 -12.04
C VAL A 55 1.41 -0.64 -13.15
N SER A 56 0.11 -0.97 -13.07
CA SER A 56 -0.86 -0.69 -14.15
C SER A 56 -1.89 0.38 -13.79
N GLY A 57 -1.87 0.88 -12.54
CA GLY A 57 -2.81 1.87 -12.05
C GLY A 57 -2.54 3.30 -12.50
N ASP A 58 -3.61 4.09 -12.55
CA ASP A 58 -3.56 5.55 -12.67
C ASP A 58 -2.97 6.21 -11.41
N SER A 59 -2.68 7.51 -11.46
CA SER A 59 -2.12 8.23 -10.30
C SER A 59 -2.94 8.01 -9.02
N SER A 60 -4.26 7.93 -9.12
CA SER A 60 -5.17 7.64 -8.00
C SER A 60 -4.92 6.26 -7.39
N SER A 61 -4.84 5.23 -8.23
CA SER A 61 -4.52 3.87 -7.80
C SER A 61 -3.13 3.76 -7.18
N LYS A 62 -2.12 4.43 -7.76
CA LYS A 62 -0.76 4.46 -7.19
C LYS A 62 -0.75 5.12 -5.81
N MET A 63 -1.41 6.27 -5.66
CA MET A 63 -1.56 6.95 -4.35
C MET A 63 -2.24 6.06 -3.32
N GLY A 64 -3.33 5.37 -3.71
CA GLY A 64 -4.01 4.41 -2.86
C GLY A 64 -3.10 3.27 -2.41
N GLY A 65 -2.32 2.71 -3.34
CA GLY A 65 -1.37 1.65 -3.02
C GLY A 65 -0.29 2.10 -2.03
N ILE A 66 0.23 3.32 -2.19
CA ILE A 66 1.23 3.89 -1.26
C ILE A 66 0.64 4.08 0.13
N LEU A 67 -0.57 4.65 0.23
CA LEU A 67 -1.27 4.85 1.51
C LEU A 67 -1.55 3.53 2.22
N ALA A 68 -1.90 2.49 1.46
CA ALA A 68 -2.12 1.16 2.00
C ALA A 68 -0.83 0.54 2.56
N ILE A 69 0.30 0.65 1.87
CA ILE A 69 1.59 0.21 2.42
C ILE A 69 1.89 0.93 3.73
N MET A 70 1.68 2.26 3.79
CA MET A 70 1.87 3.02 5.03
C MET A 70 0.95 2.54 6.16
N ALA A 71 -0.31 2.19 5.86
CA ALA A 71 -1.25 1.63 6.84
C ALA A 71 -0.74 0.30 7.40
N LEU A 72 -0.27 -0.62 6.54
CA LEU A 72 0.25 -1.91 6.99
C LEU A 72 1.54 -1.78 7.82
N LEU A 73 2.43 -0.87 7.44
CA LEU A 73 3.65 -0.58 8.20
C LEU A 73 3.31 -0.05 9.60
N ASN A 74 2.36 0.88 9.69
CA ASN A 74 1.94 1.44 10.98
C ASN A 74 1.20 0.41 11.85
N ALA A 75 0.57 -0.61 11.26
CA ALA A 75 -0.15 -1.65 11.98
C ALA A 75 0.77 -2.78 12.50
N ASP A 76 2.07 -2.73 12.17
CA ASP A 76 3.10 -3.72 12.55
C ASP A 76 2.86 -5.15 12.04
N VAL A 77 1.91 -5.34 11.12
CA VAL A 77 1.63 -6.65 10.51
C VAL A 77 2.61 -7.01 9.39
N CYS A 78 3.43 -6.05 8.96
CA CYS A 78 4.38 -6.17 7.86
C CYS A 78 5.83 -6.34 8.33
N ASN A 79 6.05 -6.64 9.62
CA ASN A 79 7.37 -6.73 10.24
C ASN A 79 8.22 -7.95 9.80
N THR A 80 7.88 -8.58 8.67
CA THR A 80 8.76 -9.54 8.01
C THR A 80 9.62 -8.77 7.01
N GLY A 81 10.94 -8.69 7.26
CA GLY A 81 11.88 -7.91 6.45
C GLY A 81 11.82 -8.17 4.92
N SER A 82 11.35 -9.34 4.51
CA SER A 82 11.09 -9.67 3.10
C SER A 82 9.99 -8.83 2.45
N ARG A 83 8.93 -8.46 3.19
CA ARG A 83 7.81 -7.64 2.68
C ARG A 83 8.21 -6.17 2.59
N ILE A 84 8.88 -5.66 3.61
CA ILE A 84 9.45 -4.30 3.64
C ILE A 84 10.35 -4.08 2.41
N HIS A 85 11.22 -5.06 2.10
CA HIS A 85 12.09 -4.99 0.93
C HIS A 85 11.30 -4.98 -0.39
N ARG A 86 10.26 -5.83 -0.53
CA ARG A 86 9.38 -5.83 -1.72
C ARG A 86 8.66 -4.49 -1.90
N PHE A 87 8.12 -3.91 -0.83
CA PHE A 87 7.47 -2.61 -0.89
C PHE A 87 8.42 -1.49 -1.31
N GLY A 88 9.65 -1.50 -0.78
CA GLY A 88 10.69 -0.57 -1.22
C GLY A 88 10.93 -0.66 -2.73
N ASN A 89 11.07 -1.88 -3.26
CA ASN A 89 11.25 -2.12 -4.69
C ASN A 89 10.05 -1.66 -5.53
N TYR A 90 8.82 -1.87 -5.07
CA TYR A 90 7.62 -1.40 -5.79
C TYR A 90 7.54 0.13 -5.86
N LEU A 91 7.85 0.80 -4.76
CA LEU A 91 7.84 2.27 -4.69
C LEU A 91 8.94 2.87 -5.56
N GLN A 92 10.16 2.32 -5.51
CA GLN A 92 11.29 2.80 -6.30
C GLN A 92 11.10 2.58 -7.81
N ASN A 93 10.63 1.40 -8.22
CA ASN A 93 10.55 1.06 -9.65
C ASN A 93 9.29 1.60 -10.34
N ASN A 94 8.17 1.75 -9.61
CA ASN A 94 6.86 2.05 -10.22
C ASN A 94 6.27 3.41 -9.82
N CYS A 95 6.77 4.03 -8.75
CA CYS A 95 6.24 5.29 -8.21
C CYS A 95 7.24 6.46 -8.22
N LEU A 96 8.50 6.22 -8.58
CA LEU A 96 9.52 7.25 -8.75
C LEU A 96 9.91 7.40 -10.24
N PRO A 97 10.36 8.60 -10.66
CA PRO A 97 10.74 8.89 -12.05
C PRO A 97 12.04 8.19 -12.52
N GLY A 98 12.59 7.24 -11.75
CA GLY A 98 13.70 6.38 -12.16
C GLY A 98 13.31 5.25 -13.12
N GLY A 99 12.01 5.08 -13.40
CA GLY A 99 11.47 4.18 -14.43
C GLY A 99 10.76 4.92 -15.59
N ASN A 100 10.28 4.16 -16.58
CA ASN A 100 9.86 4.63 -17.92
C ASN A 100 8.55 5.47 -17.98
N ALA A 101 8.07 6.06 -16.88
CA ALA A 101 6.77 6.72 -16.83
C ALA A 101 6.83 8.10 -16.17
N VAL A 102 6.27 9.11 -16.85
CA VAL A 102 5.93 10.41 -16.27
C VAL A 102 4.97 10.15 -15.12
N THR A 103 5.46 10.32 -13.90
CA THR A 103 4.70 10.05 -12.67
C THR A 103 4.28 11.38 -12.04
N ASP A 104 3.03 11.45 -11.61
CA ASP A 104 2.44 12.63 -10.97
C ASP A 104 3.28 13.08 -9.75
N PRO A 105 3.60 14.37 -9.59
CA PRO A 105 4.31 14.90 -8.42
C PRO A 105 3.72 14.46 -7.07
N ALA A 106 2.40 14.31 -6.97
CA ALA A 106 1.74 13.86 -5.75
C ALA A 106 2.08 12.41 -5.41
N VAL A 107 2.14 11.52 -6.42
CA VAL A 107 2.54 10.11 -6.26
C VAL A 107 4.00 10.04 -5.82
N ILE A 108 4.88 10.84 -6.42
CA ILE A 108 6.31 10.87 -6.09
C ILE A 108 6.53 11.32 -4.64
N ALA A 109 5.84 12.38 -4.21
CA ALA A 109 5.95 12.88 -2.84
C ALA A 109 5.51 11.83 -1.80
N LEU A 110 4.38 11.16 -2.06
CA LEU A 110 3.88 10.08 -1.21
C LEU A 110 4.82 8.87 -1.19
N ALA A 111 5.32 8.45 -2.36
CA ALA A 111 6.23 7.31 -2.46
C ALA A 111 7.55 7.56 -1.73
N THR A 112 8.12 8.77 -1.89
CA THR A 112 9.34 9.17 -1.18
C THR A 112 9.13 9.16 0.34
N LYS A 113 7.98 9.62 0.83
CA LYS A 113 7.61 9.56 2.25
C LYS A 113 7.50 8.12 2.76
N ALA A 114 6.90 7.23 1.98
CA ALA A 114 6.77 5.82 2.34
C ALA A 114 8.13 5.10 2.35
N ILE A 115 9.00 5.36 1.36
CA ILE A 115 10.38 4.82 1.32
C ILE A 115 11.17 5.26 2.55
N GLY A 116 11.11 6.55 2.92
CA GLY A 116 11.81 7.04 4.12
C GLY A 116 11.36 6.37 5.41
N ARG A 117 10.15 5.82 5.46
CA ARG A 117 9.63 5.04 6.60
C ARG A 117 10.04 3.57 6.55
N LEU A 118 10.35 3.03 5.37
CA LEU A 118 10.85 1.66 5.19
C LEU A 118 12.36 1.54 5.49
N THR A 119 13.10 2.65 5.42
CA THR A 119 14.56 2.69 5.62
C THR A 119 14.98 3.25 6.98
N GLN A 120 14.03 3.60 7.86
CA GLN A 120 14.27 4.02 9.25
C GLN A 120 14.30 2.80 10.17
#